data_AF-A0A9J6PVY6-F1
#
_entry.id   AF-A0A9J6PVY6-F1
#
_cell.length_a   1.000
_cell.length_b   1.000
_cell.length_c   1.000
_cell.angle_alpha   90.00
_cell.angle_beta   90.00
_cell.angle_gamma   90.00
#
_symmetry.space_group_name_H-M   'P 1'
#
loop_
_entity.id
_entity.type
_entity.pdbx_description
1 polymer ?
#
loop_
_entity_poly.entity_id
_entity_poly.type
_entity_poly.pdbx_seq_one_letter_code
_entity_poly.pdbx_strand_id
1 'polypeptide(L)'
;MLYKAFQQRLHHCQKNELAIREAKPDRLRQIQDELNNSIHQSTGMFTFTIPLVLSTFFMILSLAIAQYSLWEMVTRFLQLPSTTTLILVVISSVVCAILYIIPLFVMTKGYMIGVKVHIWLAWFTLLMAGVYFVNYLLCAITSETGFIAPLLSLAFIIFSFVIICSERFYYSLLFALWCRVMRKLAIVQRYA
;
A
#
# COMPACT_ATOMS: atom_id res chain seq x y z
N MET A 1 14.95 13.01 -6.80
CA MET A 1 13.88 14.00 -7.09
C MET A 1 12.49 13.46 -6.77
N LEU A 2 12.15 12.23 -7.21
CA LEU A 2 10.85 11.57 -6.99
C LEU A 2 10.39 11.49 -5.52
N TYR A 3 11.29 11.11 -4.61
CA TYR A 3 10.97 10.97 -3.17
C TYR A 3 10.59 12.29 -2.49
N LYS A 4 11.27 13.41 -2.85
CA LYS A 4 10.94 14.73 -2.31
C LYS A 4 9.55 15.19 -2.76
N ALA A 5 9.23 14.99 -4.04
CA ALA A 5 7.90 15.30 -4.58
C ALA A 5 6.81 14.44 -3.91
N PHE A 6 7.08 13.16 -3.66
CA PHE A 6 6.18 12.28 -2.91
C PHE A 6 5.97 12.77 -1.46
N GLN A 7 7.02 13.14 -0.74
CA GLN A 7 6.90 13.66 0.61
C GLN A 7 6.08 14.96 0.67
N GLN A 8 6.28 15.88 -0.29
CA GLN A 8 5.49 17.11 -0.40
C GLN A 8 4.01 16.81 -0.62
N ARG A 9 3.70 15.89 -1.54
CA ARG A 9 2.33 15.41 -1.82
C ARG A 9 1.68 14.77 -0.58
N LEU A 10 2.42 13.93 0.14
CA LEU A 10 1.93 13.31 1.37
C LEU A 10 1.68 14.34 2.48
N HIS A 11 2.58 15.32 2.62
CA HIS A 11 2.41 16.41 3.59
C HIS A 11 1.18 17.27 3.27
N HIS A 12 0.94 17.55 1.98
CA HIS A 12 -0.28 18.23 1.54
C HIS A 12 -1.55 17.45 1.93
N CYS A 13 -1.60 16.14 1.68
CA CYS A 13 -2.74 15.31 2.10
C CYS A 13 -2.93 15.30 3.63
N GLN A 14 -1.85 15.25 4.40
CA GLN A 14 -1.92 15.29 5.88
C GLN A 14 -2.46 16.63 6.39
N LYS A 15 -2.04 17.75 5.77
CA LYS A 15 -2.56 19.09 6.09
C LYS A 15 -4.07 19.16 5.82
N ASN A 16 -4.53 18.65 4.68
CA ASN A 16 -5.95 18.60 4.33
C ASN A 16 -6.74 17.69 5.28
N GLU A 17 -6.20 16.54 5.68
CA GLU A 17 -6.85 15.69 6.68
C GLU A 17 -7.10 16.43 8.01
N LEU A 18 -6.09 17.17 8.49
CA LEU A 18 -6.20 17.92 9.74
C LEU A 18 -7.23 19.05 9.61
N ALA A 19 -7.22 19.78 8.49
CA ALA A 19 -8.21 20.81 8.19
C ALA A 19 -9.64 20.24 8.16
N ILE A 20 -9.86 19.08 7.53
CA ILE A 20 -11.17 18.41 7.48
C ILE A 20 -11.62 17.94 8.87
N ARG A 21 -10.68 17.56 9.74
CA ARG A 21 -10.98 17.11 11.10
C ARG A 21 -11.59 18.23 11.94
N GLU A 22 -11.05 19.44 11.84
CA GLU A 22 -11.36 20.60 12.69
C GLU A 22 -12.33 21.61 12.04
N ALA A 23 -12.62 21.49 10.75
CA ALA A 23 -13.42 22.47 10.02
C ALA A 23 -14.91 22.53 10.43
N LYS A 24 -15.40 23.77 10.55
CA LYS A 24 -16.83 24.14 10.58
C LYS A 24 -17.49 23.92 9.20
N PRO A 25 -18.84 23.87 9.11
CA PRO A 25 -19.57 23.57 7.87
C PRO A 25 -19.18 24.43 6.67
N ASP A 26 -18.98 25.73 6.87
CA ASP A 26 -18.62 26.65 5.78
C ASP A 26 -17.20 26.41 5.26
N ARG A 27 -16.27 26.09 6.16
CA ARG A 27 -14.90 25.70 5.80
C ARG A 27 -14.85 24.33 5.12
N LEU A 28 -15.75 23.41 5.45
CA LEU A 28 -15.86 22.12 4.76
C LEU A 28 -16.25 22.29 3.29
N ARG A 29 -17.13 23.24 2.95
CA ARG A 29 -17.47 23.56 1.55
C ARG A 29 -16.29 24.14 0.79
N GLN A 30 -15.54 25.07 1.41
CA GLN A 30 -14.31 25.60 0.79
C GLN A 30 -13.30 24.49 0.50
N ILE A 31 -13.06 23.58 1.46
CA ILE A 31 -12.15 22.44 1.26
C ILE A 31 -12.66 21.49 0.18
N GLN A 32 -13.99 21.27 0.10
CA GLN A 32 -14.59 20.47 -0.97
C GLN A 32 -14.25 21.05 -2.35
N ASP A 33 -14.43 22.36 -2.53
CA ASP A 33 -14.17 23.04 -3.81
C ASP A 33 -12.68 23.03 -4.18
N GLU A 34 -11.79 23.28 -3.21
CA GLU A 34 -10.34 23.19 -3.40
C GLU A 34 -9.89 21.78 -3.83
N LEU A 35 -10.41 20.75 -3.17
CA LEU A 35 -10.13 19.36 -3.52
C LEU A 35 -10.71 19.00 -4.88
N ASN A 36 -11.94 19.43 -5.18
CA ASN A 36 -12.61 19.17 -6.44
C ASN A 36 -11.86 19.80 -7.63
N ASN A 37 -11.35 21.02 -7.46
CA ASN A 37 -10.53 21.69 -8.47
C ASN A 37 -9.20 20.95 -8.69
N SER A 38 -8.57 20.49 -7.61
CA SER A 38 -7.34 19.70 -7.69
C SER A 38 -7.55 18.34 -8.37
N ILE A 39 -8.73 17.73 -8.18
CA ILE A 39 -9.10 16.44 -8.79
C ILE A 39 -9.49 16.60 -10.26
N HIS A 40 -10.25 17.64 -10.63
CA HIS A 40 -10.71 17.86 -12.01
C HIS A 40 -9.57 18.17 -12.99
N GLN A 41 -8.44 18.69 -12.51
CA GLN A 41 -7.22 18.81 -13.31
C GLN A 41 -6.61 17.45 -13.69
N SER A 42 -7.07 16.35 -13.08
CA SER A 42 -6.59 14.99 -13.25
C SER A 42 -7.66 14.09 -13.86
N THR A 43 -7.28 13.23 -14.80
CA THR A 43 -8.20 12.48 -15.67
C THR A 43 -9.01 11.39 -14.94
N GLY A 44 -10.34 11.56 -14.89
CA GLY A 44 -11.35 10.50 -14.72
C GLY A 44 -11.48 9.88 -13.33
N MET A 45 -12.68 9.94 -12.75
CA MET A 45 -13.02 9.46 -11.40
C MET A 45 -12.67 7.98 -11.12
N PHE A 46 -12.84 7.09 -12.11
CA PHE A 46 -12.49 5.67 -11.97
C PHE A 46 -10.98 5.41 -11.94
N THR A 47 -10.18 6.29 -12.53
CA THR A 47 -8.72 6.19 -12.55
C THR A 47 -8.11 6.35 -11.15
N PHE A 48 -8.83 6.96 -10.21
CA PHE A 48 -8.32 7.27 -8.86
C PHE A 48 -8.33 6.10 -7.88
N THR A 49 -9.01 4.98 -8.16
CA THR A 49 -8.93 3.82 -7.24
C THR A 49 -7.86 2.82 -7.69
N ILE A 50 -7.55 2.81 -8.99
CA ILE A 50 -6.64 1.84 -9.62
C ILE A 50 -5.24 1.86 -8.99
N PRO A 51 -4.55 3.01 -8.80
CA PRO A 51 -3.21 3.04 -8.22
C PRO A 51 -3.17 2.46 -6.80
N LEU A 52 -4.21 2.70 -6.01
CA LEU A 52 -4.34 2.24 -4.64
C LEU A 52 -4.38 0.71 -4.57
N VAL A 53 -5.30 0.12 -5.33
CA VAL A 53 -5.50 -1.33 -5.39
C VAL A 53 -4.30 -2.00 -6.06
N LEU A 54 -3.79 -1.43 -7.15
CA LEU A 54 -2.70 -2.01 -7.93
C LEU A 54 -1.38 -2.04 -7.14
N SER A 55 -1.06 -0.98 -6.38
CA SER A 55 0.12 -0.99 -5.50
C SER A 55 0.05 -2.11 -4.45
N THR A 56 -1.12 -2.29 -3.84
CA THR A 56 -1.38 -3.33 -2.84
C THR A 56 -1.29 -4.72 -3.46
N PHE A 57 -1.86 -4.89 -4.66
CA PHE A 57 -1.83 -6.14 -5.40
C PHE A 57 -0.39 -6.59 -5.70
N PHE A 58 0.46 -5.69 -6.19
CA PHE A 58 1.86 -6.01 -6.43
C PHE A 58 2.65 -6.34 -5.15
N MET A 59 2.32 -5.71 -4.01
CA MET A 59 2.91 -6.07 -2.72
C MET A 59 2.53 -7.50 -2.29
N ILE A 60 1.24 -7.86 -2.44
CA ILE A 60 0.75 -9.21 -2.12
C ILE A 60 1.42 -10.24 -3.02
N LEU A 61 1.50 -10.00 -4.33
CA LEU A 61 2.18 -10.92 -5.26
C LEU A 61 3.66 -11.09 -4.93
N SER A 62 4.36 -9.98 -4.64
CA SER A 62 5.77 -10.01 -4.26
C SER A 62 5.99 -10.88 -3.02
N LEU A 63 5.17 -10.68 -1.98
CA LEU A 63 5.28 -11.44 -0.75
C LEU A 63 4.90 -12.91 -0.97
N ALA A 64 3.82 -13.20 -1.68
CA ALA A 64 3.35 -14.56 -1.93
C ALA A 64 4.42 -15.44 -2.61
N ILE A 65 5.18 -14.87 -3.55
CA ILE A 65 6.30 -15.57 -4.20
C ILE A 65 7.43 -15.85 -3.21
N ALA A 66 7.79 -14.87 -2.37
CA ALA A 66 8.87 -15.00 -1.39
C ALA A 66 8.50 -15.90 -0.19
N GLN A 67 7.21 -16.01 0.11
CA GLN A 67 6.70 -16.54 1.38
C GLN A 67 7.13 -17.98 1.67
N TYR A 68 7.09 -18.87 0.67
CA TYR A 68 7.48 -20.26 0.86
C TYR A 68 8.96 -20.38 1.26
N SER A 69 9.86 -19.72 0.53
CA SER A 69 11.30 -19.78 0.80
C SER A 69 11.65 -19.18 2.15
N LEU A 70 10.97 -18.11 2.56
CA LEU A 70 11.17 -17.50 3.87
C LEU A 70 10.76 -18.46 5.00
N TRP A 71 9.62 -19.15 4.88
CA TRP A 71 9.22 -20.14 5.88
C TRP A 71 10.07 -21.39 5.87
N GLU A 72 10.56 -21.80 4.71
CA GLU A 72 11.52 -22.90 4.60
C GLU A 72 12.82 -22.56 5.35
N MET A 73 13.32 -21.33 5.21
CA MET A 73 14.48 -20.86 5.96
C MET A 73 14.23 -20.88 7.47
N VAL A 74 13.07 -20.39 7.92
CA VAL A 74 12.69 -20.35 9.35
C VAL A 74 12.52 -21.77 9.92
N THR A 75 11.85 -22.67 9.21
CA THR A 75 11.61 -24.05 9.67
C THR A 75 12.90 -24.86 9.71
N ARG A 76 13.79 -24.71 8.72
CA ARG A 76 15.14 -25.31 8.75
C ARG A 76 15.95 -24.80 9.94
N PHE A 77 15.92 -23.49 10.20
CA PHE A 77 16.60 -22.89 11.34
C PHE A 77 16.09 -23.43 12.68
N LEU A 78 14.77 -23.64 12.80
CA LEU A 78 14.12 -24.20 13.99
C LEU A 78 14.12 -25.74 14.05
N GLN A 79 14.73 -26.41 13.06
CA GLN A 79 14.75 -27.88 12.92
C GLN A 79 13.35 -28.51 12.94
N LEU A 80 12.35 -27.80 12.42
CA LEU A 80 10.96 -28.27 12.35
C LEU A 80 10.75 -29.21 11.15
N PRO A 81 9.77 -30.13 11.22
CA PRO A 81 9.40 -30.98 10.09
C PRO A 81 8.99 -30.14 8.88
N SER A 82 9.39 -30.58 7.68
CA SER A 82 9.11 -29.90 6.41
C SER A 82 7.62 -29.79 6.07
N THR A 83 6.78 -30.66 6.64
CA THR A 83 5.31 -30.54 6.56
C THR A 83 4.77 -29.29 7.25
N THR A 84 5.49 -28.76 8.24
CA THR A 84 5.12 -27.54 8.98
C THR A 84 5.24 -26.29 8.12
N THR A 85 6.15 -26.27 7.15
CA THR A 85 6.39 -25.11 6.26
C THR A 85 5.13 -24.72 5.52
N LEU A 86 4.43 -25.68 4.92
CA LEU A 86 3.21 -25.42 4.16
C LEU A 86 2.10 -24.88 5.07
N ILE A 87 1.93 -25.45 6.26
CA ILE A 87 0.94 -24.99 7.26
C ILE A 87 1.22 -23.53 7.64
N LEU A 88 2.48 -23.19 7.92
CA LEU A 88 2.88 -21.83 8.26
C LEU A 88 2.67 -20.86 7.10
N VAL A 89 2.96 -21.27 5.87
CA VAL A 89 2.69 -20.47 4.65
C VAL A 89 1.18 -20.18 4.53
N VAL A 90 0.32 -21.17 4.72
CA VAL A 90 -1.14 -20.96 4.61
C VAL A 90 -1.66 -20.03 5.71
N ILE A 91 -1.25 -20.25 6.96
CA ILE A 91 -1.69 -19.38 8.07
C ILE A 91 -1.22 -17.94 7.84
N SER A 92 0.06 -17.77 7.51
CA SER A 92 0.63 -16.46 7.29
C SER A 92 0.08 -15.76 6.04
N SER A 93 -0.34 -16.48 4.99
CA SER A 93 -0.91 -15.84 3.79
C SER A 93 -2.27 -15.21 4.10
N VAL A 94 -3.10 -15.89 4.89
CA VAL A 94 -4.38 -15.35 5.38
C VAL A 94 -4.14 -14.11 6.24
N VAL A 95 -3.20 -14.18 7.20
CA VAL A 95 -2.86 -13.03 8.05
C VAL A 95 -2.34 -11.86 7.22
N CYS A 96 -1.43 -12.12 6.28
CA CYS A 96 -0.89 -11.09 5.40
C CYS A 96 -2.00 -10.44 4.56
N ALA A 97 -2.89 -11.22 3.95
CA ALA A 97 -4.01 -10.70 3.18
C ALA A 97 -4.85 -9.70 4.00
N ILE A 98 -5.19 -10.05 5.24
CA ILE A 98 -5.91 -9.15 6.15
C ILE A 98 -5.08 -7.88 6.42
N LEU A 99 -3.79 -8.03 6.73
CA LEU A 99 -2.89 -6.90 6.99
C LEU A 99 -2.74 -5.94 5.80
N TYR A 100 -2.78 -6.42 4.55
CA TYR A 100 -2.72 -5.55 3.37
C TYR A 100 -4.08 -4.89 3.04
N ILE A 101 -5.20 -5.55 3.36
CA ILE A 101 -6.55 -5.02 3.06
C ILE A 101 -6.95 -3.91 4.06
N ILE A 102 -6.57 -4.03 5.34
CA ILE A 102 -6.95 -3.04 6.36
C ILE A 102 -6.49 -1.60 6.00
N PRO A 103 -5.21 -1.35 5.66
CA PRO A 103 -4.73 -0.03 5.26
C PRO A 103 -5.45 0.50 4.03
N LEU A 104 -5.70 -0.37 3.04
CA LEU A 104 -6.44 -0.02 1.83
C LEU A 104 -7.83 0.52 2.17
N PHE A 105 -8.56 -0.16 3.06
CA PHE A 105 -9.87 0.29 3.53
C PHE A 105 -9.83 1.60 4.34
N VAL A 106 -8.78 1.79 5.15
CA VAL A 106 -8.58 3.04 5.90
C VAL A 106 -8.26 4.21 4.96
N MET A 107 -7.49 3.95 3.90
CA MET A 107 -7.15 4.94 2.88
C MET A 107 -8.36 5.37 2.07
N THR A 108 -9.24 4.45 1.65
CA THR A 108 -10.49 4.80 0.93
C THR A 108 -11.45 5.62 1.78
N LYS A 109 -11.37 5.49 3.11
CA LYS A 109 -12.08 6.36 4.05
C LYS A 109 -11.45 7.76 4.20
N GLY A 110 -10.31 8.03 3.56
CA GLY A 110 -9.62 9.32 3.58
C GLY A 110 -8.85 9.58 4.86
N TYR A 111 -8.33 8.53 5.52
CA TYR A 111 -7.45 8.65 6.68
C TYR A 111 -5.99 8.39 6.29
N MET A 112 -5.08 9.35 6.53
CA MET A 112 -3.68 9.21 6.11
C MET A 112 -2.88 8.25 6.97
N ILE A 113 -3.41 7.83 8.13
CA ILE A 113 -2.81 6.72 8.90
C ILE A 113 -2.74 5.43 8.08
N GLY A 114 -3.74 5.17 7.23
CA GLY A 114 -3.73 4.02 6.32
C GLY A 114 -2.56 4.10 5.33
N VAL A 115 -2.26 5.30 4.81
CA VAL A 115 -1.13 5.52 3.91
C VAL A 115 0.20 5.23 4.61
N LYS A 116 0.35 5.66 5.87
CA LYS A 116 1.56 5.39 6.66
C LYS A 116 1.78 3.89 6.85
N VAL A 117 0.72 3.16 7.21
CA VAL A 117 0.79 1.69 7.37
C VAL A 117 1.07 1.00 6.03
N HIS A 118 0.45 1.47 4.94
CA HIS A 118 0.71 0.94 3.59
C HIS A 118 2.17 1.10 3.16
N ILE A 119 2.76 2.27 3.38
CA ILE A 119 4.19 2.51 3.10
C ILE A 119 5.08 1.63 3.97
N TRP A 120 4.74 1.47 5.26
CA TRP A 120 5.49 0.59 6.16
C TRP A 120 5.44 -0.88 5.70
N LEU A 121 4.27 -1.36 5.30
CA LEU A 121 4.11 -2.69 4.72
C LEU A 121 4.88 -2.84 3.40
N ALA A 122 4.96 -1.80 2.57
CA ALA A 122 5.76 -1.83 1.34
C ALA A 122 7.25 -2.01 1.66
N TRP A 123 7.79 -1.29 2.65
CA TRP A 123 9.17 -1.48 3.12
C TRP A 123 9.41 -2.85 3.73
N PHE A 124 8.46 -3.35 4.53
CA PHE A 124 8.52 -4.71 5.07
C PHE A 124 8.56 -5.77 3.95
N THR A 125 7.70 -5.62 2.94
CA THR A 125 7.66 -6.51 1.77
C THR A 125 8.97 -6.48 1.00
N LEU A 126 9.55 -5.29 0.82
CA LEU A 126 10.84 -5.12 0.16
C LEU A 126 11.97 -5.80 0.94
N LEU A 127 11.97 -5.69 2.26
CA LEU A 127 12.93 -6.38 3.12
C LEU A 127 12.81 -7.90 2.93
N MET A 128 11.58 -8.44 2.97
CA MET A 128 11.34 -9.87 2.79
C MET A 128 11.74 -10.37 1.40
N ALA A 129 11.42 -9.62 0.34
CA ALA A 129 11.86 -9.93 -1.02
C ALA A 129 13.39 -9.85 -1.16
N GLY A 130 14.03 -8.90 -0.47
CA GLY A 130 15.48 -8.76 -0.42
C GLY A 130 16.16 -9.94 0.27
N VAL A 131 15.63 -10.38 1.42
CA VAL A 131 16.11 -11.59 2.13
C VAL A 131 15.96 -12.82 1.25
N TYR A 132 14.81 -12.98 0.59
CA TYR A 132 14.58 -14.08 -0.35
C TYR A 132 15.60 -14.07 -1.51
N PHE A 133 15.85 -12.89 -2.10
CA PHE A 133 16.83 -12.75 -3.18
C PHE A 133 18.26 -13.06 -2.75
N VAL A 134 18.69 -12.56 -1.58
CA VAL A 134 20.02 -12.86 -1.03
C VAL A 134 20.16 -14.35 -0.71
N ASN A 135 19.16 -14.94 -0.07
CA ASN A 135 19.15 -16.38 0.23
C ASN A 135 19.27 -17.21 -1.05
N TYR A 136 18.55 -16.81 -2.11
CA TYR A 136 18.70 -17.44 -3.42
C TYR A 136 20.13 -17.29 -3.95
N LEU A 137 20.73 -16.11 -3.92
CA LEU A 137 22.11 -15.91 -4.42
C LEU A 137 23.13 -16.79 -3.67
N LEU A 138 22.96 -16.97 -2.37
CA LEU A 138 23.82 -17.84 -1.55
C LEU A 138 23.65 -19.32 -1.92
N CYS A 139 22.41 -19.76 -2.18
CA CYS A 139 22.11 -21.15 -2.53
C CYS A 139 22.35 -21.48 -4.01
N ALA A 140 22.29 -20.49 -4.92
CA ALA A 140 22.46 -20.65 -6.36
C ALA A 140 23.85 -21.16 -6.74
N ILE A 141 24.85 -21.00 -5.86
CA ILE A 141 26.19 -21.60 -6.01
C ILE A 141 26.12 -23.14 -6.00
N THR A 142 25.02 -23.73 -5.48
CA THR A 142 24.89 -25.17 -5.22
C THR A 142 23.74 -25.87 -5.94
N SER A 143 22.84 -25.16 -6.63
CA SER A 143 21.56 -25.73 -7.11
C SER A 143 21.07 -25.16 -8.45
N GLU A 144 20.55 -26.01 -9.35
CA GLU A 144 19.88 -25.63 -10.63
C GLU A 144 18.45 -25.06 -10.43
N THR A 145 18.26 -24.18 -9.46
CA THR A 145 16.95 -23.56 -9.23
C THR A 145 16.77 -22.30 -10.09
N GLY A 146 15.61 -22.13 -10.72
CA GLY A 146 15.35 -21.01 -11.62
C GLY A 146 15.37 -19.62 -10.95
N PHE A 147 16.10 -18.67 -11.54
CA PHE A 147 16.28 -17.28 -11.07
C PHE A 147 15.01 -16.40 -11.17
N ILE A 148 13.99 -16.89 -11.87
CA ILE A 148 12.83 -16.09 -12.26
C ILE A 148 11.99 -15.65 -11.06
N ALA A 149 11.76 -16.54 -10.08
CA ALA A 149 10.88 -16.24 -8.95
C ALA A 149 11.43 -15.14 -8.01
N PRO A 150 12.70 -15.16 -7.56
CA PRO A 150 13.30 -14.06 -6.79
C PRO A 150 13.29 -12.73 -7.55
N LEU A 151 13.63 -12.76 -8.84
CA LEU A 151 13.64 -11.56 -9.67
C LEU A 151 12.22 -10.98 -9.83
N LEU A 152 11.23 -11.84 -10.03
CA LEU A 152 9.82 -11.43 -10.18
C LEU A 152 9.27 -10.85 -8.88
N SER A 153 9.61 -11.43 -7.73
CA SER A 153 9.25 -10.89 -6.41
C SER A 153 9.81 -9.47 -6.23
N LEU A 154 11.08 -9.24 -6.58
CA LEU A 154 11.70 -7.92 -6.55
C LEU A 154 11.05 -6.95 -7.54
N ALA A 155 10.80 -7.40 -8.77
CA ALA A 155 10.18 -6.56 -9.80
C ALA A 155 8.80 -6.06 -9.34
N PHE A 156 7.96 -6.93 -8.78
CA PHE A 156 6.64 -6.54 -8.29
C PHE A 156 6.70 -5.52 -7.15
N ILE A 157 7.58 -5.69 -6.16
CA ILE A 157 7.67 -4.68 -5.09
C ILE A 157 8.21 -3.34 -5.62
N ILE A 158 9.17 -3.36 -6.55
CA ILE A 158 9.65 -2.13 -7.22
C ILE A 158 8.52 -1.43 -7.97
N PHE A 159 7.72 -2.17 -8.75
CA PHE A 159 6.54 -1.61 -9.42
C PHE A 159 5.54 -1.00 -8.44
N SER A 160 5.32 -1.65 -7.29
CA SER A 160 4.48 -1.08 -6.23
C SER A 160 5.03 0.26 -5.72
N PHE A 161 6.33 0.35 -5.43
CA PHE A 161 6.96 1.61 -5.01
C PHE A 161 6.84 2.71 -6.08
N VAL A 162 7.02 2.37 -7.35
CA VAL A 162 6.84 3.32 -8.47
C VAL A 162 5.40 3.85 -8.48
N ILE A 163 4.41 2.98 -8.28
CA ILE A 163 2.99 3.39 -8.20
C ILE A 163 2.76 4.28 -6.98
N ILE A 164 3.26 3.92 -5.80
CA ILE A 164 3.11 4.72 -4.57
C ILE A 164 3.71 6.12 -4.74
N CYS A 165 4.87 6.22 -5.40
CA CYS A 165 5.52 7.51 -5.66
C CYS A 165 4.90 8.30 -6.82
N SER A 166 4.02 7.68 -7.60
CA SER A 166 3.40 8.29 -8.76
C SER A 166 2.40 9.38 -8.38
N GLU A 167 2.16 10.28 -9.33
CA GLU A 167 1.13 11.31 -9.18
C GLU A 167 -0.29 10.75 -9.12
N ARG A 168 -0.54 9.63 -9.81
CA ARG A 168 -1.86 8.99 -9.82
C ARG A 168 -2.24 8.49 -8.43
N PHE A 169 -1.29 7.96 -7.67
CA PHE A 169 -1.50 7.58 -6.28
C PHE A 169 -1.83 8.78 -5.39
N TYR A 170 -1.19 9.92 -5.62
CA TYR A 170 -1.53 11.16 -4.91
C TYR A 170 -2.97 11.61 -5.18
N TYR A 171 -3.41 11.65 -6.44
CA TYR A 171 -4.81 11.99 -6.75
C TYR A 171 -5.81 10.98 -6.18
N SER A 172 -5.42 9.71 -6.06
CA SER A 172 -6.21 8.67 -5.37
C SER A 172 -6.49 9.06 -3.91
N LEU A 173 -5.49 9.60 -3.21
CA LEU A 173 -5.63 10.07 -1.83
C LEU A 173 -6.47 11.34 -1.72
N LEU A 174 -6.30 12.29 -2.65
CA LEU A 174 -7.12 13.50 -2.70
C LEU A 174 -8.60 13.16 -2.92
N PHE A 175 -8.90 12.23 -3.80
CA PHE A 175 -10.25 11.75 -4.03
C PHE A 175 -10.84 11.12 -2.76
N ALA A 176 -10.08 10.29 -2.04
CA ALA A 176 -10.54 9.70 -0.78
C ALA A 176 -10.83 10.76 0.30
N LEU A 177 -10.01 11.83 0.37
CA LEU A 177 -10.26 13.00 1.23
C LEU A 177 -11.51 13.76 0.81
N TRP A 178 -11.72 13.99 -0.48
CA TRP A 178 -12.91 14.63 -1.01
C TRP A 178 -14.18 13.84 -0.65
N CYS A 179 -14.18 12.51 -0.83
CA CYS A 179 -15.29 11.66 -0.38
C CYS A 179 -15.54 11.76 1.13
N ARG A 180 -14.49 11.93 1.94
CA ARG A 180 -14.64 12.14 3.39
C ARG A 180 -15.32 13.46 3.72
N VAL A 181 -14.98 14.54 3.02
CA VAL A 181 -15.66 15.84 3.15
C VAL A 181 -17.12 15.72 2.77
N MET A 182 -17.43 15.09 1.63
CA MET A 182 -18.80 14.87 1.18
C MET A 182 -19.63 14.11 2.21
N ARG A 183 -19.08 13.04 2.81
CA ARG A 183 -19.75 12.31 3.90
C ARG A 183 -20.02 13.19 5.11
N LYS A 184 -19.08 14.06 5.51
CA LYS A 184 -19.27 15.00 6.62
C LYS A 184 -20.34 16.04 6.31
N LEU A 185 -20.32 16.65 5.13
CA LEU A 185 -21.30 17.64 4.72
C LEU A 185 -22.71 17.05 4.65
N ALA A 186 -22.86 15.83 4.14
CA ALA A 186 -24.14 15.12 4.12
C ALA A 186 -24.68 14.85 5.54
N ILE A 187 -23.81 14.60 6.51
CA ILE A 187 -24.22 14.47 7.93
C ILE A 187 -24.68 15.82 8.46
N VAL A 188 -23.91 16.90 8.26
CA VAL A 188 -24.28 18.24 8.73
C VAL A 188 -25.62 18.69 8.16
N GLN A 189 -25.87 18.45 6.86
CA GLN A 189 -27.14 18.79 6.21
C GLN A 189 -28.34 17.99 6.73
N ARG A 190 -28.12 16.78 7.28
CA ARG A 190 -29.20 15.97 7.87
C ARG A 190 -29.62 16.44 9.27
N TYR A 191 -28.76 17.19 9.96
CA TYR A 191 -28.98 17.64 11.34
C TYR A 191 -29.05 19.18 11.46
N ALA A 192 -29.07 19.89 10.32
CA ALA A 192 -29.33 21.33 10.22
C ALA A 192 -30.81 21.55 9.91
#